data_AF-A0A1B8S9B7-F1
#
_entry.id   AF-A0A1B8S9B7-F1
#
_cell.length_a   1.000
_cell.length_b   1.000
_cell.length_c   1.000
_cell.angle_alpha   90.00
_cell.angle_beta   90.00
_cell.angle_gamma   90.00
#
_symmetry.space_group_name_H-M   'P 1'
#
loop_
_entity.id
_entity.type
_entity.pdbx_description
1 polymer ?
#
loop_
_entity_poly.entity_id
_entity_poly.type
_entity_poly.pdbx_seq_one_letter_code
_entity_poly.pdbx_strand_id
1 'polypeptide(L)'
;MTDAAYPLPTPATVRQLYGSAFRCAYPGCSRPLYKLSDDTGDRVLNSRVAHIHARRKGGPRWLDMPAEENRAFGNLVLLCIEHSYEIDEAPNLFPADMLRDWKAAQIAEYDSLQRNWPITDDEATEVLVASEAFDSLHA
;
A
#
# COMPACT_ATOMS: atom_id res chain seq x y z
N MET A 1 21.24 18.71 -0.92
CA MET A 1 20.26 18.77 0.18
C MET A 1 19.20 17.76 -0.18
N THR A 2 19.21 16.58 0.44
CA THR A 2 18.15 15.59 0.22
C THR A 2 16.86 16.19 0.76
N ASP A 3 15.94 16.58 -0.12
CA ASP A 3 14.60 17.00 0.32
C ASP A 3 14.01 15.83 1.12
N ALA A 4 13.74 16.07 2.40
CA ALA A 4 13.36 15.02 3.33
C ALA A 4 12.03 14.40 2.91
N ALA A 5 11.95 13.07 2.91
CA ALA A 5 10.70 12.36 2.68
C ALA A 5 9.71 12.64 3.83
N TYR A 6 8.41 12.65 3.54
CA TYR A 6 7.39 12.63 4.59
C TYR A 6 7.59 11.43 5.54
N PRO A 7 7.11 11.49 6.80
CA PRO A 7 7.22 10.38 7.74
C PRO A 7 6.58 9.09 7.21
N LEU A 8 7.02 7.94 7.72
CA LEU A 8 6.37 6.66 7.43
C LEU A 8 4.94 6.61 8.00
N PRO A 9 4.04 5.82 7.37
CA PRO A 9 2.77 5.47 8.00
C PRO A 9 2.99 4.79 9.35
N THR A 10 2.03 4.99 10.27
CA THR A 10 2.10 4.37 11.60
C THR A 10 1.66 2.91 11.55
N PRO A 11 2.10 2.05 12.50
CA PRO A 11 1.57 0.69 12.62
C PRO A 11 0.04 0.67 12.74
N ALA A 12 -0.57 1.64 13.43
CA ALA A 12 -2.02 1.75 13.54
C ALA A 12 -2.69 2.03 12.19
N THR A 13 -2.12 2.91 11.36
CA THR A 13 -2.60 3.17 9.99
C THR A 13 -2.52 1.89 9.14
N VAL A 14 -1.42 1.14 9.25
CA VAL A 14 -1.23 -0.11 8.50
C VAL A 14 -2.24 -1.17 8.96
N ARG A 15 -2.45 -1.33 10.27
CA ARG A 15 -3.53 -2.22 10.77
C ARG A 15 -4.90 -1.82 10.25
N GLN A 16 -5.21 -0.52 10.17
CA GLN A 16 -6.46 -0.05 9.60
C GLN A 16 -6.59 -0.44 8.11
N LEU A 17 -5.52 -0.32 7.32
CA LEU A 17 -5.50 -0.76 5.92
C LEU A 17 -5.78 -2.26 5.79
N TYR A 18 -5.06 -3.11 6.52
CA TYR A 18 -5.23 -4.56 6.45
C TYR A 18 -6.55 -5.05 7.08
N GLY A 19 -7.11 -4.27 8.01
CA GLY A 19 -8.45 -4.48 8.57
C GLY A 19 -9.60 -4.12 7.61
N SER A 20 -9.33 -3.42 6.52
CA SER A 20 -10.33 -2.95 5.53
C SER A 20 -10.05 -3.44 4.10
N ALA A 21 -9.24 -4.49 3.95
CA ALA A 21 -8.89 -5.06 2.66
C ALA A 21 -8.58 -6.55 2.76
N PHE A 22 -8.92 -7.30 1.70
CA PHE A 22 -8.61 -8.73 1.59
C PHE A 22 -7.60 -9.07 0.50
N ARG A 23 -7.60 -8.33 -0.61
CA ARG A 23 -6.75 -8.56 -1.79
C ARG A 23 -6.29 -7.26 -2.42
N CYS A 24 -5.43 -7.36 -3.42
CA CYS A 24 -4.92 -6.23 -4.19
C CYS A 24 -6.03 -5.30 -4.69
N ALA A 25 -5.82 -3.99 -4.59
CA ALA A 25 -6.79 -2.98 -5.06
C ALA A 25 -6.88 -2.87 -6.59
N TYR A 26 -5.88 -3.38 -7.33
CA TYR A 26 -5.88 -3.31 -8.79
C TYR A 26 -7.11 -4.01 -9.39
N PRO A 27 -7.85 -3.39 -10.32
CA PRO A 27 -9.06 -3.95 -10.90
C PRO A 27 -8.87 -5.35 -11.50
N GLY A 28 -9.67 -6.31 -11.05
CA GLY A 28 -9.60 -7.69 -11.54
C GLY A 28 -8.47 -8.53 -10.94
N CYS A 29 -7.61 -7.98 -10.09
CA CYS A 29 -6.58 -8.75 -9.40
C CYS A 29 -7.15 -9.52 -8.21
N SER A 30 -7.03 -10.85 -8.22
CA SER A 30 -7.49 -11.71 -7.12
C SER A 30 -6.38 -12.09 -6.13
N ARG A 31 -5.15 -11.59 -6.33
CA ARG A 31 -3.99 -11.95 -5.49
C ARG A 31 -4.20 -11.47 -4.06
N PRO A 32 -4.06 -12.35 -3.05
CA PRO A 32 -4.26 -11.98 -1.66
C PRO A 32 -3.09 -11.12 -1.15
N LEU A 33 -3.32 -10.37 -0.07
CA LEU A 33 -2.29 -9.54 0.57
C LEU A 33 -1.22 -10.38 1.28
N TYR A 34 -1.61 -11.55 1.76
CA TYR A 34 -0.69 -12.60 2.21
C TYR A 34 -0.97 -13.89 1.43
N LYS A 35 0.06 -14.66 1.11
CA LYS A 35 -0.06 -15.99 0.50
C LYS A 35 0.61 -17.03 1.36
N LEU A 36 0.40 -18.31 1.06
CA LEU A 36 1.20 -19.38 1.62
C LEU A 36 2.44 -19.59 0.75
N SER A 37 3.58 -19.82 1.38
CA SER A 37 4.79 -20.31 0.72
C SER A 37 4.55 -21.73 0.23
N ASP A 38 4.79 -22.01 -1.04
CA ASP A 38 4.67 -23.37 -1.59
C ASP A 38 5.72 -24.31 -0.99
N ASP A 39 6.88 -23.76 -0.59
CA ASP A 39 8.00 -24.54 -0.05
C ASP A 39 7.83 -24.86 1.44
N THR A 40 7.35 -23.89 2.22
CA THR A 40 7.31 -24.01 3.70
C THR A 40 5.90 -24.11 4.27
N GLY A 41 4.88 -23.74 3.50
CA GLY A 41 3.50 -23.61 3.99
C GLY A 41 3.28 -22.36 4.88
N ASP A 42 4.31 -21.56 5.12
CA ASP A 42 4.20 -20.37 5.97
C ASP A 42 3.45 -19.25 5.28
N ARG A 43 2.77 -18.42 6.07
CA ARG A 43 2.16 -17.19 5.58
C ARG A 43 3.26 -16.18 5.25
N VAL A 44 3.31 -15.73 4.01
CA VAL A 44 4.28 -14.75 3.50
C VAL A 44 3.57 -13.50 2.98
N LEU A 45 4.18 -12.35 3.23
CA LEU A 45 3.67 -11.05 2.77
C LEU A 45 3.73 -10.98 1.23
N ASN A 46 2.61 -10.64 0.61
CA ASN A 46 2.48 -10.50 -0.85
C ASN A 46 2.02 -9.09 -1.26
N SER A 47 2.04 -8.12 -0.33
CA SER A 47 1.55 -6.76 -0.54
C SER A 47 2.51 -5.68 -0.06
N ARG A 48 2.28 -4.48 -0.58
CA ARG A 48 2.92 -3.22 -0.18
C ARG A 48 1.87 -2.19 0.21
N VAL A 49 2.23 -1.30 1.12
CA VAL A 49 1.48 -0.06 1.39
C VAL A 49 1.96 0.97 0.38
N ALA A 50 1.22 1.16 -0.70
CA ALA A 50 1.56 2.12 -1.74
C ALA A 50 0.98 3.50 -1.43
N HIS A 51 1.76 4.54 -1.71
CA HIS A 51 1.30 5.92 -1.59
C HIS A 51 0.61 6.37 -2.87
N ILE A 52 -0.60 6.92 -2.75
CA ILE A 52 -1.30 7.56 -3.86
C ILE A 52 -0.53 8.79 -4.32
N HIS A 53 -0.15 9.66 -3.36
CA HIS A 53 0.84 10.73 -3.56
C HIS A 53 2.13 10.39 -2.83
N ALA A 54 3.24 10.30 -3.56
CA ALA A 54 4.54 9.86 -3.03
C ALA A 54 5.02 10.65 -1.80
N ARG A 55 5.79 9.96 -0.94
CA ARG A 55 6.44 10.53 0.23
C ARG A 55 7.58 11.50 -0.11
N ARG A 56 8.31 11.22 -1.19
CA ARG A 56 9.48 11.98 -1.62
C ARG A 56 9.06 13.01 -2.66
N LYS A 57 9.61 14.22 -2.51
CA LYS A 57 9.45 15.26 -3.53
C LYS A 57 9.99 14.79 -4.87
N GLY A 58 9.19 14.96 -5.91
CA GLY A 58 9.51 14.49 -7.26
C GLY A 58 9.24 13.01 -7.52
N GLY A 59 8.77 12.25 -6.52
CA GLY A 59 8.35 10.87 -6.70
C GLY A 59 7.01 10.73 -7.44
N PRO A 60 6.56 9.48 -7.69
CA PRO A 60 5.30 9.17 -8.36
C PRO A 60 4.12 9.98 -7.83
N ARG A 61 3.47 10.75 -8.72
CA ARG A 61 2.30 11.61 -8.41
C ARG A 61 2.55 12.53 -7.21
N TRP A 62 3.78 13.00 -6.97
CA TRP A 62 4.06 13.87 -5.81
C TRP A 62 3.15 15.11 -5.79
N LEU A 63 2.69 15.44 -4.59
CA LEU A 63 1.88 16.62 -4.28
C LEU A 63 2.36 17.21 -2.96
N ASP A 64 2.55 18.52 -2.89
CA ASP A 64 2.83 19.20 -1.63
C ASP A 64 1.57 19.18 -0.75
N MET A 65 1.64 18.44 0.36
CA MET A 65 0.52 18.21 1.26
C MET A 65 0.98 18.11 2.72
N PRO A 66 0.08 18.24 3.70
CA PRO A 66 0.43 18.04 5.11
C PRO A 66 1.00 16.63 5.36
N ALA A 67 2.08 16.53 6.14
CA ALA A 67 2.77 15.27 6.43
C ALA A 67 1.84 14.20 7.01
N GLU A 68 0.89 14.60 7.86
CA GLU A 68 -0.10 13.69 8.43
C GLU A 68 -1.10 13.18 7.39
N GLU A 69 -1.48 14.00 6.41
CA GLU A 69 -2.35 13.58 5.31
C GLU A 69 -1.63 12.63 4.34
N ASN A 70 -0.32 12.86 4.08
CA ASN A 70 0.47 12.00 3.21
C ASN A 70 0.56 10.57 3.73
N ARG A 71 0.67 10.41 5.05
CA ARG A 71 0.73 9.11 5.72
C ARG A 71 -0.61 8.62 6.28
N ALA A 72 -1.69 9.36 6.04
CA ALA A 72 -3.02 9.00 6.53
C ALA A 72 -3.60 7.85 5.73
N PHE A 73 -4.56 7.14 6.33
CA PHE A 73 -5.32 6.08 5.69
C PHE A 73 -5.72 6.47 4.26
N GLY A 74 -6.31 7.65 4.05
CA GLY A 74 -6.79 8.14 2.75
C GLY A 74 -5.78 8.11 1.60
N ASN A 75 -4.51 8.43 1.84
CA ASN A 75 -3.46 8.50 0.81
C ASN A 75 -2.76 7.15 0.55
N LEU A 76 -3.20 6.07 1.20
CA LEU A 76 -2.54 4.77 1.12
C LEU A 76 -3.46 3.72 0.50
N VAL A 77 -2.91 2.82 -0.32
CA VAL A 77 -3.65 1.71 -0.93
C VAL A 77 -2.83 0.43 -0.86
N LEU A 78 -3.50 -0.71 -0.62
CA LEU A 78 -2.83 -2.00 -0.56
C LEU A 78 -2.83 -2.66 -1.94
N LEU A 79 -1.63 -2.89 -2.46
CA LEU A 79 -1.41 -3.56 -3.73
C LEU A 79 -0.54 -4.79 -3.51
N CYS A 80 -0.69 -5.80 -4.39
CA CYS A 80 0.28 -6.88 -4.44
C CYS A 80 1.63 -6.35 -4.93
N ILE A 81 2.73 -7.07 -4.66
CA ILE A 81 4.10 -6.65 -5.01
C ILE A 81 4.23 -6.25 -6.50
N GLU A 82 3.59 -7.02 -7.38
CA GLU A 82 3.62 -6.76 -8.83
C GLU A 82 2.96 -5.43 -9.20
N HIS A 83 1.74 -5.18 -8.75
CA HIS A 83 1.02 -3.95 -9.09
C HIS A 83 1.55 -2.74 -8.30
N SER A 84 2.14 -2.91 -7.11
CA SER A 84 2.82 -1.79 -6.45
C SER A 84 4.02 -1.31 -7.25
N TYR A 85 4.75 -2.21 -7.91
CA TYR A 85 5.84 -1.85 -8.81
C TYR A 85 5.33 -1.17 -10.08
N GLU A 86 4.32 -1.76 -10.74
CA GLU A 86 3.78 -1.22 -11.99
C GLU A 86 3.31 0.24 -11.87
N ILE A 87 2.61 0.59 -10.79
CA ILE A 87 2.07 1.95 -10.64
C ILE A 87 3.13 3.03 -10.44
N ASP A 88 4.29 2.67 -9.94
CA ASP A 88 5.37 3.59 -9.64
C ASP A 88 6.34 3.75 -10.82
N GLU A 89 6.51 2.69 -11.64
CA GLU A 89 7.28 2.75 -12.89
C GLU A 89 6.57 3.57 -13.99
N ALA A 90 5.25 3.52 -14.06
CA ALA A 90 4.47 4.22 -15.08
C ALA A 90 3.43 5.19 -14.49
N PRO A 91 3.84 6.18 -13.68
CA PRO A 91 2.91 6.98 -12.87
C PRO A 91 1.93 7.82 -13.70
N ASN A 92 2.27 8.12 -14.97
CA ASN A 92 1.39 8.82 -15.90
C ASN A 92 0.20 7.96 -16.38
N LEU A 93 0.33 6.62 -16.36
CA LEU A 93 -0.76 5.69 -16.68
C LEU A 93 -1.68 5.45 -15.48
N PHE A 94 -1.17 5.68 -14.28
CA PHE A 94 -1.85 5.43 -13.01
C PHE A 94 -1.95 6.72 -12.20
N PRO A 95 -2.80 7.69 -12.60
CA PRO A 95 -2.97 8.96 -11.89
C PRO A 95 -3.58 8.75 -10.50
N ALA A 96 -3.40 9.74 -9.62
CA ALA A 96 -3.84 9.65 -8.22
C ALA A 96 -5.35 9.35 -8.06
N ASP A 97 -6.20 9.96 -8.90
CA ASP A 97 -7.65 9.74 -8.83
C ASP A 97 -8.03 8.28 -9.16
N MET A 98 -7.33 7.65 -10.09
CA MET A 98 -7.52 6.24 -10.39
C MET A 98 -7.17 5.35 -9.18
N LEU A 99 -6.08 5.66 -8.48
CA LEU A 99 -5.72 4.90 -7.26
C LEU A 99 -6.70 5.16 -6.11
N ARG A 100 -7.32 6.34 -6.03
CA ARG A 100 -8.42 6.61 -5.10
C ARG A 100 -9.65 5.75 -5.40
N ASP A 101 -9.99 5.59 -6.67
CA ASP A 101 -11.09 4.71 -7.09
C ASP A 101 -10.80 3.25 -6.73
N TRP A 102 -9.57 2.78 -6.94
CA TRP A 102 -9.16 1.42 -6.58
C TRP A 102 -9.23 1.18 -5.07
N LYS A 103 -8.76 2.15 -4.28
CA LYS A 103 -8.89 2.11 -2.83
C LYS A 103 -10.36 2.06 -2.40
N ALA A 104 -11.22 2.88 -2.98
CA ALA A 104 -12.64 2.88 -2.68
C ALA A 104 -13.29 1.53 -3.00
N ALA A 105 -12.94 0.93 -4.15
CA ALA A 105 -13.39 -0.41 -4.52
C ALA A 105 -12.88 -1.50 -3.56
N GLN A 106 -11.63 -1.42 -3.11
CA GLN A 106 -11.05 -2.34 -2.14
C GLN A 106 -11.79 -2.29 -0.78
N ILE A 107 -12.15 -1.09 -0.31
CA ILE A 107 -12.94 -0.91 0.91
C ILE A 107 -14.36 -1.45 0.73
N ALA A 108 -15.02 -1.11 -0.39
CA ALA A 108 -16.37 -1.60 -0.67
C ALA A 108 -16.43 -3.12 -0.77
N GLU A 109 -15.38 -3.75 -1.30
CA GLU A 109 -15.25 -5.20 -1.31
C GLU A 109 -15.12 -5.77 0.11
N TYR A 110 -14.31 -5.16 0.97
CA TYR A 110 -14.26 -5.54 2.38
C TYR A 110 -15.64 -5.42 3.02
N ASP A 111 -16.35 -4.31 2.81
CA ASP A 111 -17.69 -4.11 3.36
C ASP A 111 -18.67 -5.19 2.89
N SER A 112 -18.57 -5.61 1.63
CA SER A 112 -19.41 -6.66 1.06
C SER A 112 -19.05 -8.07 1.53
N LEU A 113 -17.76 -8.40 1.66
CA LEU A 113 -17.30 -9.77 1.94
C LEU A 113 -17.07 -10.02 3.42
N GLN A 114 -16.83 -8.97 4.21
CA GLN A 114 -16.42 -9.01 5.61
C GLN A 114 -15.17 -9.91 5.80
N ARG A 115 -14.23 -9.86 4.86
CA ARG A 115 -12.95 -10.58 4.90
C ARG A 115 -11.81 -9.59 4.94
N ASN A 116 -10.87 -9.80 5.84
CA ASN A 116 -9.70 -8.95 6.00
C ASN A 116 -8.48 -9.76 6.49
N TRP A 117 -7.40 -9.06 6.79
CA TRP A 117 -6.20 -9.63 7.41
C TRP A 117 -5.96 -8.93 8.74
N PRO A 118 -6.46 -9.45 9.86
CA PRO A 118 -6.06 -8.93 11.16
C PRO A 118 -4.56 -9.17 11.32
N ILE A 119 -3.80 -8.10 11.54
CA ILE A 119 -2.36 -8.17 11.75
C ILE A 119 -1.98 -7.53 13.08
N THR A 120 -0.93 -8.05 13.71
CA THR A 120 -0.33 -7.52 14.93
C THR A 120 0.46 -6.24 14.66
N ASP A 121 0.90 -5.57 15.72
CA ASP A 121 1.79 -4.41 15.63
C ASP A 121 3.16 -4.78 15.03
N ASP A 122 3.64 -5.99 15.31
CA ASP A 122 4.90 -6.51 14.76
C ASP A 122 4.75 -6.79 13.26
N GLU A 123 3.67 -7.47 12.84
CA GLU A 123 3.38 -7.71 11.42
C GLU A 123 3.16 -6.39 10.67
N ALA A 124 2.51 -5.39 11.28
CA ALA A 124 2.36 -4.06 10.68
C ALA A 124 3.72 -3.36 10.51
N THR A 125 4.65 -3.56 11.44
CA THR A 125 6.01 -3.04 11.35
C THR A 125 6.79 -3.73 10.23
N GLU A 126 6.67 -5.05 10.10
CA GLU A 126 7.27 -5.81 8.98
C GLU A 126 6.77 -5.32 7.63
N VAL A 127 5.45 -5.09 7.50
CA VAL A 127 4.87 -4.51 6.28
C VAL A 127 5.46 -3.15 5.96
N LEU A 128 5.64 -2.27 6.96
CA LEU A 128 6.24 -0.95 6.77
C LEU A 128 7.68 -1.05 6.28
N VAL A 129 8.50 -1.87 6.95
CA VAL A 129 9.90 -2.11 6.57
C VAL A 129 9.98 -2.61 5.13
N ALA A 130 9.13 -3.57 4.78
CA ALA A 130 9.15 -4.19 3.47
C ALA A 130 8.63 -3.24 2.37
N SER A 131 7.70 -2.34 2.69
CA SER A 131 7.23 -1.27 1.79
C SER A 131 8.29 -0.18 1.59
N GLU A 132 8.96 0.26 2.65
CA GLU A 132 10.00 1.29 2.56
C GLU A 132 11.26 0.80 1.81
N ALA A 133 11.66 -0.44 2.05
CA ALA A 133 12.77 -1.05 1.33
C ALA A 133 12.50 -1.12 -0.17
N PHE A 134 11.25 -1.37 -0.55
CA PHE A 134 10.81 -1.36 -1.94
C PHE A 134 10.86 0.05 -2.52
N ASP A 135 10.25 1.05 -1.86
CA ASP A 135 10.26 2.45 -2.30
C ASP A 135 11.70 2.97 -2.45
N SER A 136 12.62 2.59 -1.56
CA SER A 136 14.01 3.05 -1.61
C SER A 136 14.83 2.48 -2.76
N LEU A 137 14.45 1.32 -3.29
CA LEU A 137 15.12 0.70 -4.43
C LEU A 137 14.63 1.23 -5.79
N HIS A 138 13.46 1.88 -5.80
CA HIS A 138 12.77 2.32 -7.03
C HIS A 138 12.47 3.82 -7.05
N ALA A 139 13.06 4.59 -6.12
CA ALA A 139 12.95 6.04 -6.03
C ALA A 139 14.05 6.79 -6.79
#